data_AF-O26313-F1
#
_entry.id   AF-O26313-F1
#
_cell.length_a   1.000
_cell.length_b   1.000
_cell.length_c   1.000
_cell.angle_alpha   90.00
_cell.angle_beta   90.00
_cell.angle_gamma   90.00
#
_symmetry.space_group_name_H-M   'P 1'
#
loop_
_entity.id
_entity.type
_entity.pdbx_description
1 polymer ?
#
loop_
_entity_poly.entity_id
_entity_poly.type
_entity_poly.pdbx_seq_one_letter_code
_entity_poly.pdbx_strand_id
1 'polypeptide(L)'
;MFLMDPIPVNVAVTVLVSVAVWSLLEFIPLLFPGEAGRLAARLRPLPSGLMEVTHHINLLRRGRPWQRFMAREVIAELFKTRLQELEALKYEEWRSELESQKELMERRELSDDEILHIEAGKEMMVNSEGEMQRAEGAVYPTAGEEEFIRIRNHKKELLDDLRDRYSDFRIWAPRNRDILRYIQDKVFRREEFDLEGLRDHSREWALVNIWGMEPPVSYPEEELLEDLLLYLELMDDDSTAIKLARALSGNDDSLRYLDEVIRTVSAWKTGEDPVFPQSRQ
;
A
#
# COMPACT_ATOMS: atom_id res chain seq x y z
N MET A 1 78.69 25.71 -8.67
CA MET A 1 77.55 24.84 -9.04
C MET A 1 76.62 24.83 -7.84
N PHE A 2 75.73 25.82 -7.73
CA PHE A 2 74.74 25.86 -6.65
C PHE A 2 73.52 25.07 -7.12
N LEU A 3 73.28 23.93 -6.49
CA LEU A 3 72.02 23.21 -6.56
C LEU A 3 70.95 24.13 -5.97
N MET A 4 70.12 24.72 -6.82
CA MET A 4 68.87 25.32 -6.37
C MET A 4 67.91 24.20 -5.99
N ASP A 5 67.56 24.16 -4.71
CA ASP A 5 66.56 23.24 -4.17
C ASP A 5 65.19 23.43 -4.86
N PRO A 6 64.46 22.34 -5.21
CA PRO A 6 63.14 22.41 -5.87
C PRO A 6 61.99 22.70 -4.88
N ILE A 7 62.29 23.33 -3.74
CA ILE A 7 61.34 23.58 -2.65
C ILE A 7 60.17 24.50 -3.06
N PRO A 8 60.30 25.57 -3.88
CA PRO A 8 59.18 26.47 -4.14
C PRO A 8 58.09 25.88 -5.05
N VAL A 9 58.45 24.95 -5.95
CA VAL A 9 57.48 24.32 -6.87
C VAL A 9 56.58 23.33 -6.12
N ASN A 10 57.15 22.53 -5.21
CA ASN A 10 56.38 21.58 -4.41
C ASN A 10 55.41 22.29 -3.45
N VAL A 11 55.83 23.44 -2.89
CA VAL A 11 54.95 24.27 -2.05
C VAL A 11 53.83 24.90 -2.89
N ALA A 12 54.13 25.41 -4.08
CA ALA A 12 53.12 25.95 -4.98
C ALA A 12 52.09 24.89 -5.41
N VAL A 13 52.55 23.68 -5.75
CA VAL A 13 51.65 22.57 -6.12
C VAL A 13 50.79 22.14 -4.94
N THR A 14 51.35 22.02 -3.73
CA THR A 14 50.56 21.65 -2.54
C THR A 14 49.55 22.72 -2.15
N VAL A 15 49.90 24.00 -2.24
CA VAL A 15 48.95 25.10 -2.04
C VAL A 15 47.84 25.07 -3.08
N LEU A 16 48.18 24.86 -4.36
CA LEU A 16 47.19 24.85 -5.45
C LEU A 16 46.25 23.63 -5.34
N VAL A 17 46.76 22.46 -4.97
CA VAL A 17 45.95 21.27 -4.66
C VAL A 17 45.08 21.52 -3.43
N SER A 18 45.61 22.16 -2.38
CA SER A 18 44.83 22.45 -1.17
C SER A 18 43.71 23.45 -1.44
N VAL A 19 43.98 24.50 -2.22
CA VAL A 19 42.96 25.46 -2.66
C VAL A 19 41.94 24.79 -3.56
N ALA A 20 42.37 23.96 -4.52
CA ALA A 20 41.45 23.21 -5.39
C ALA A 20 40.55 22.27 -4.58
N VAL A 21 41.11 21.52 -3.63
CA VAL A 21 40.37 20.63 -2.73
C VAL A 21 39.43 21.42 -1.83
N TRP A 22 39.88 22.54 -1.26
CA TRP A 22 39.04 23.41 -0.44
C TRP A 22 37.89 24.01 -1.23
N SER A 23 38.15 24.51 -2.45
CA SER A 23 37.11 25.00 -3.35
C SER A 23 36.13 23.88 -3.75
N LEU A 24 36.61 22.66 -3.97
CA LEU A 24 35.77 21.51 -4.29
C LEU A 24 34.87 21.12 -3.10
N LEU A 25 35.38 21.21 -1.87
CA LEU A 25 34.68 20.76 -0.66
C LEU A 25 33.78 21.84 -0.04
N GLU A 26 34.09 23.13 -0.20
CA GLU A 26 33.33 24.23 0.40
C GLU A 26 32.58 25.06 -0.65
N PHE A 27 33.18 25.36 -1.80
CA PHE A 27 32.61 26.30 -2.77
C PHE A 27 31.56 25.66 -3.67
N ILE A 28 31.81 24.43 -4.16
CA ILE A 28 30.85 23.71 -5.01
C ILE A 28 29.56 23.38 -4.25
N PRO A 29 29.58 22.83 -3.02
CA PRO A 29 28.34 22.55 -2.28
C PRO A 29 27.58 23.81 -1.84
N LEU A 30 28.24 24.97 -1.81
CA LEU A 30 27.60 26.26 -1.56
C LEU A 30 26.85 26.77 -2.80
N LEU A 31 27.46 26.70 -3.98
CA LEU A 31 26.89 27.19 -5.23
C LEU A 31 25.86 26.24 -5.86
N PHE A 32 26.08 24.93 -5.71
CA PHE A 32 25.30 23.86 -6.33
C PHE A 32 24.90 22.80 -5.28
N PRO A 33 24.11 23.19 -4.26
CA PRO A 33 23.81 22.31 -3.13
C PRO A 33 23.01 21.07 -3.54
N GLY A 34 22.17 21.16 -4.58
CA GLY A 34 21.36 20.04 -5.07
C GLY A 34 22.18 19.01 -5.84
N GLU A 35 23.10 19.44 -6.70
CA GLU A 35 24.00 18.57 -7.46
C GLU A 35 25.03 17.91 -6.54
N ALA A 36 25.62 18.68 -5.63
CA ALA A 36 26.57 18.18 -4.64
C ALA A 36 25.91 17.15 -3.71
N GLY A 37 24.68 17.43 -3.25
CA GLY A 37 23.90 16.51 -2.42
C GLY A 37 23.58 15.19 -3.12
N ARG A 38 23.09 15.25 -4.36
CA ARG A 38 22.78 14.06 -5.18
C ARG A 38 24.02 13.21 -5.47
N LEU A 39 25.14 13.84 -5.82
CA LEU A 39 26.40 13.14 -6.03
C LEU A 39 26.90 12.46 -4.75
N ALA A 40 26.83 13.17 -3.62
CA ALA A 40 27.24 12.63 -2.33
C ALA A 40 26.37 11.44 -1.87
N ALA A 41 25.07 11.47 -2.15
CA ALA A 41 24.17 10.36 -1.88
C ALA A 41 24.53 9.11 -2.71
N ARG A 42 24.75 9.27 -4.03
CA ARG A 42 25.09 8.14 -4.94
C ARG A 42 26.41 7.45 -4.62
N LEU A 43 27.36 8.17 -4.04
CA LEU A 43 28.69 7.63 -3.72
C LEU A 43 28.73 6.90 -2.37
N ARG A 44 27.65 6.96 -1.59
CA ARG A 44 27.57 6.34 -0.27
C ARG A 44 26.71 5.07 -0.31
N PRO A 45 27.04 4.07 0.52
CA PRO A 45 26.14 2.95 0.75
C PRO A 45 24.88 3.44 1.49
N LEU A 46 23.74 2.79 1.23
CA LEU A 46 22.52 3.03 1.97
C LEU A 46 22.71 2.65 3.44
N PRO A 47 22.33 3.52 4.40
CA PRO A 47 22.45 3.23 5.81
C PRO A 47 21.43 2.16 6.21
N SER A 48 21.83 1.24 7.07
CA SER A 48 20.95 0.17 7.57
C SER A 48 20.70 0.26 9.07
N GLY A 49 21.64 0.86 9.81
CA GLY A 49 21.57 1.00 11.26
C GLY A 49 20.72 2.20 11.71
N LEU A 50 19.99 2.03 12.81
CA LEU A 50 19.16 3.08 13.41
C LEU A 50 19.92 4.40 13.65
N MET A 51 21.17 4.32 14.12
CA MET A 51 21.99 5.52 14.38
C MET A 51 22.35 6.28 13.09
N GLU A 52 22.65 5.56 12.01
CA GLU A 52 22.98 6.15 10.71
C GLU A 52 21.74 6.83 10.11
N VAL A 53 20.60 6.15 10.13
CA VAL A 53 19.32 6.70 9.67
C VAL A 53 18.93 7.92 10.49
N THR A 54 19.06 7.87 11.82
CA THR A 54 18.80 9.00 12.72
C THR A 54 19.70 10.19 12.38
N HIS A 55 20.97 9.94 12.04
CA HIS A 55 21.88 10.99 11.59
C HIS A 55 21.37 11.66 10.30
N HIS A 56 20.92 10.89 9.31
CA HIS A 56 20.37 11.45 8.07
C HIS A 56 19.08 12.25 8.30
N ILE A 57 18.19 11.80 9.17
CA ILE A 57 16.98 12.57 9.55
C ILE A 57 17.37 13.89 10.23
N ASN A 58 18.39 13.89 11.07
CA ASN A 58 18.91 15.12 11.67
C ASN A 58 19.56 16.05 10.64
N LEU A 59 20.27 15.52 9.63
CA LEU A 59 20.81 16.31 8.53
C LEU A 59 19.69 16.94 7.69
N LEU A 60 18.58 16.24 7.48
CA LEU A 60 17.41 16.77 6.80
C LEU A 60 16.85 18.00 7.55
N ARG A 61 16.69 17.90 8.88
CA ARG A 61 16.10 18.97 9.72
C ARG A 61 17.05 20.13 9.97
N ARG A 62 18.32 19.85 10.27
CA ARG A 62 19.29 20.82 10.84
C ARG A 62 20.58 20.96 10.04
N GLY A 63 20.76 20.20 8.96
CA GLY A 63 21.96 20.26 8.13
C GLY A 63 22.06 21.52 7.27
N ARG A 64 23.25 21.74 6.70
CA ARG A 64 23.48 22.74 5.64
C ARG A 64 22.69 22.37 4.37
N PRO A 65 22.39 23.32 3.45
CA PRO A 65 21.55 23.06 2.28
C PRO A 65 21.93 21.79 1.48
N TRP A 66 23.21 21.61 1.14
CA TRP A 66 23.66 20.41 0.41
C TRP A 66 23.53 19.12 1.21
N GLN A 67 23.65 19.19 2.54
CA GLN A 67 23.47 18.04 3.45
C GLN A 67 22.01 17.63 3.52
N ARG A 68 21.10 18.61 3.48
CA ARG A 68 19.65 18.36 3.40
C ARG A 68 19.28 17.66 2.10
N PHE A 69 19.82 18.11 0.96
CA PHE A 69 19.60 17.43 -0.33
C PHE A 69 20.14 16.01 -0.32
N MET A 70 21.37 15.79 0.16
CA MET A 70 21.92 14.44 0.31
C MET A 70 21.03 13.56 1.22
N ALA A 71 20.64 14.08 2.39
CA ALA A 71 19.82 13.34 3.33
C ALA A 71 18.43 13.02 2.76
N ARG A 72 17.84 13.94 2.00
CA ARG A 72 16.57 13.73 1.29
C ARG A 72 16.67 12.57 0.31
N GLU A 73 17.70 12.52 -0.53
CA GLU A 73 17.89 11.43 -1.51
C GLU A 73 18.05 10.07 -0.80
N VAL A 74 18.86 10.02 0.26
CA VAL A 74 19.06 8.79 1.05
C VAL A 74 17.76 8.34 1.71
N ILE A 75 17.02 9.27 2.32
CA ILE A 75 15.73 8.97 2.98
C ILE A 75 14.70 8.52 1.94
N ALA A 76 14.65 9.14 0.76
CA ALA A 76 13.74 8.77 -0.32
C ALA A 76 13.95 7.33 -0.77
N GLU A 77 15.21 6.92 -0.97
CA GLU A 77 15.54 5.56 -1.40
C GLU A 77 15.23 4.50 -0.34
N LEU A 78 15.51 4.79 0.94
CA LEU A 78 15.12 3.93 2.06
C LEU A 78 13.60 3.84 2.19
N PHE A 79 12.93 4.98 2.11
CA PHE A 79 11.48 5.07 2.24
C PHE A 79 10.78 4.28 1.14
N LYS A 80 11.22 4.43 -0.11
CA LYS A 80 10.75 3.62 -1.24
C LYS A 80 10.87 2.12 -0.95
N THR A 81 12.07 1.68 -0.55
CA THR A 81 12.33 0.26 -0.28
C THR A 81 11.40 -0.26 0.81
N ARG A 82 11.26 0.49 1.91
CA ARG A 82 10.42 0.10 3.06
C ARG A 82 8.93 0.16 2.75
N LEU A 83 8.49 1.10 1.93
CA LEU A 83 7.11 1.21 1.49
C LEU A 83 6.72 0.01 0.62
N GLN A 84 7.61 -0.41 -0.29
CA GLN A 84 7.41 -1.63 -1.08
C GLN A 84 7.33 -2.88 -0.21
N GLU A 85 8.19 -2.99 0.80
CA GLU A 85 8.14 -4.08 1.78
C GLU A 85 6.82 -4.08 2.58
N LEU A 86 6.34 -2.90 3.00
CA LEU A 86 5.06 -2.76 3.71
C LEU A 86 3.86 -3.14 2.83
N GLU A 87 3.82 -2.65 1.58
CA GLU A 87 2.77 -3.02 0.63
C GLU A 87 2.76 -4.53 0.34
N ALA A 88 3.94 -5.13 0.18
CA ALA A 88 4.07 -6.57 -0.03
C ALA A 88 3.55 -7.37 1.18
N LEU A 89 3.91 -6.96 2.41
CA LEU A 89 3.41 -7.59 3.63
C LEU A 89 1.89 -7.50 3.73
N LYS A 90 1.31 -6.30 3.55
CA LYS A 90 -0.15 -6.10 3.61
C LYS A 90 -0.88 -6.92 2.55
N TYR A 91 -0.30 -7.04 1.36
CA TYR A 91 -0.84 -7.89 0.31
C TYR A 91 -0.79 -9.37 0.69
N GLU A 92 0.31 -9.83 1.28
CA GLU A 92 0.47 -11.23 1.68
C GLU A 92 -0.50 -11.60 2.82
N GLU A 93 -0.69 -10.70 3.80
CA GLU A 93 -1.69 -10.82 4.86
C GLU A 93 -3.11 -10.88 4.28
N TRP A 94 -3.47 -9.94 3.40
CA TRP A 94 -4.77 -9.91 2.74
C TRP A 94 -5.02 -11.16 1.89
N ARG A 95 -3.99 -11.63 1.16
CA ARG A 95 -4.05 -12.85 0.38
C ARG A 95 -4.28 -14.08 1.26
N SER A 96 -3.58 -14.18 2.38
CA SER A 96 -3.75 -15.27 3.34
C SER A 96 -5.16 -15.28 3.92
N GLU A 97 -5.72 -14.11 4.24
CA GLU A 97 -7.09 -13.98 4.74
C GLU A 97 -8.11 -14.41 3.68
N LEU A 98 -7.93 -13.97 2.41
CA LEU A 98 -8.76 -14.43 1.29
C LEU A 98 -8.71 -15.95 1.10
N GLU A 99 -7.52 -16.55 1.15
CA GLU A 99 -7.34 -18.00 1.01
C GLU A 99 -7.98 -18.74 2.19
N SER A 100 -7.93 -18.19 3.40
CA SER A 100 -8.62 -18.74 4.58
C SER A 100 -10.15 -18.70 4.42
N GLN A 101 -10.72 -17.57 3.98
CA GLN A 101 -12.16 -17.49 3.72
C GLN A 101 -12.59 -18.46 2.63
N LYS A 102 -11.78 -18.63 1.58
CA LYS A 102 -12.02 -19.64 0.55
C LYS A 102 -12.07 -21.06 1.14
N GLU A 103 -11.13 -21.42 2.01
CA GLU A 103 -11.09 -22.75 2.64
C GLU A 103 -12.31 -22.98 3.56
N LEU A 104 -12.73 -21.96 4.32
CA LEU A 104 -13.95 -22.00 5.11
C LEU A 104 -15.19 -22.20 4.22
N MET A 105 -15.22 -21.52 3.08
CA MET A 105 -16.28 -21.63 2.08
C MET A 105 -16.33 -23.00 1.40
N GLU A 106 -15.19 -23.60 1.08
CA GLU A 106 -15.12 -24.96 0.52
C GLU A 106 -15.57 -26.04 1.52
N ARG A 107 -15.51 -25.74 2.82
CA ARG A 107 -15.93 -26.63 3.90
C ARG A 107 -17.35 -26.41 4.38
N ARG A 108 -17.94 -25.23 4.15
CA ARG A 108 -19.29 -24.91 4.62
C ARG A 108 -20.35 -25.49 3.68
N GLU A 109 -21.41 -26.04 4.27
CA GLU A 109 -22.66 -26.30 3.54
C GLU A 109 -23.44 -24.99 3.43
N LEU A 110 -24.12 -24.75 2.30
CA LEU A 110 -25.00 -23.60 2.16
C LEU A 110 -26.23 -23.78 3.06
N SER A 111 -26.62 -22.71 3.74
CA SER A 111 -27.90 -22.67 4.44
C SER A 111 -29.06 -22.68 3.45
N ASP A 112 -30.22 -23.14 3.91
CA ASP A 112 -31.45 -23.16 3.11
C ASP A 112 -31.78 -21.79 2.53
N ASP A 113 -31.52 -20.73 3.29
CA ASP A 113 -31.80 -19.38 2.85
C ASP A 113 -30.87 -18.88 1.74
N GLU A 114 -29.58 -19.27 1.81
CA GLU A 114 -28.59 -18.98 0.76
C GLU A 114 -28.93 -19.72 -0.53
N ILE A 115 -29.32 -21.00 -0.43
CA ILE A 115 -29.77 -21.80 -1.58
C ILE A 115 -30.96 -21.14 -2.27
N LEU A 116 -31.96 -20.70 -1.50
CA LEU A 116 -33.15 -20.05 -2.03
C LEU A 116 -32.86 -18.67 -2.64
N HIS A 117 -31.98 -17.88 -2.04
CA HIS A 117 -31.55 -16.61 -2.61
C HIS A 117 -30.81 -16.79 -3.94
N ILE A 118 -29.90 -17.77 -4.02
CA ILE A 118 -29.14 -18.06 -5.25
C ILE A 118 -30.10 -18.48 -6.37
N GLU A 119 -31.03 -19.39 -6.11
CA GLU A 119 -31.98 -19.85 -7.13
C GLU A 119 -32.97 -18.77 -7.55
N ALA A 120 -33.41 -17.93 -6.61
CA ALA A 120 -34.25 -16.78 -6.93
C ALA A 120 -33.51 -15.76 -7.81
N GLY A 121 -32.24 -15.46 -7.49
CA GLY A 121 -31.41 -14.58 -8.30
C GLY A 121 -31.17 -15.12 -9.71
N LYS A 122 -30.87 -16.41 -9.85
CA LYS A 122 -30.68 -17.07 -11.16
C LYS A 122 -31.93 -16.98 -12.04
N GLU A 123 -33.09 -17.28 -11.47
CA GLU A 123 -34.34 -17.23 -12.23
C GLU A 123 -34.72 -15.79 -12.58
N MET A 124 -34.46 -14.83 -11.69
CA MET A 124 -34.58 -13.41 -12.04
C MET A 124 -33.68 -13.05 -13.22
N MET A 125 -32.39 -13.43 -13.22
CA MET A 125 -31.49 -13.11 -14.34
C MET A 125 -31.96 -13.69 -15.68
N VAL A 126 -32.52 -14.90 -15.68
CA VAL A 126 -33.11 -15.52 -16.89
C VAL A 126 -34.36 -14.75 -17.35
N ASN A 127 -35.14 -14.23 -16.41
CA ASN A 127 -36.37 -13.49 -16.70
C ASN A 127 -36.12 -11.98 -16.96
N SER A 128 -34.93 -11.47 -16.62
CA SER A 128 -34.57 -10.05 -16.65
C SER A 128 -33.77 -9.70 -17.92
N GLU A 129 -34.36 -9.86 -19.10
CA GLU A 129 -33.92 -9.12 -20.30
C GLU A 129 -34.53 -7.70 -20.36
N GLY A 130 -35.12 -7.19 -19.25
CA GLY A 130 -35.73 -5.86 -19.17
C GLY A 130 -35.25 -5.07 -17.95
N GLU A 131 -34.64 -3.91 -18.20
CA GLU A 131 -34.10 -2.98 -17.21
C GLU A 131 -35.13 -2.57 -16.13
N MET A 132 -34.71 -2.56 -14.87
CA MET A 132 -35.40 -1.81 -13.81
C MET A 132 -34.50 -0.69 -13.30
N GLN A 133 -34.79 0.54 -13.71
CA GLN A 133 -34.20 1.75 -13.15
C GLN A 133 -34.86 2.09 -11.81
N ARG A 134 -34.05 2.43 -10.82
CA ARG A 134 -34.47 2.87 -9.49
C ARG A 134 -34.82 4.37 -9.54
N ALA A 135 -35.95 4.76 -8.95
CA ALA A 135 -36.17 6.14 -8.52
C ALA A 135 -35.68 6.27 -7.07
N GLU A 136 -34.79 7.23 -6.79
CA GLU A 136 -34.26 7.47 -5.44
C GLU A 136 -35.40 7.85 -4.47
N GLY A 137 -35.47 7.15 -3.32
CA GLY A 137 -36.31 7.54 -2.17
C GLY A 137 -37.52 6.64 -1.83
N ALA A 138 -37.70 5.47 -2.46
CA ALA A 138 -38.85 4.59 -2.17
C ALA A 138 -38.66 3.74 -0.89
N VAL A 139 -39.69 3.72 -0.03
CA VAL A 139 -39.78 2.96 1.24
C VAL A 139 -40.37 1.55 1.05
N TYR A 140 -40.95 1.27 -0.12
CA TYR A 140 -41.57 -0.01 -0.46
C TYR A 140 -40.66 -0.85 -1.37
N PRO A 141 -40.76 -2.20 -1.31
CA PRO A 141 -39.99 -3.06 -2.19
C PRO A 141 -40.26 -2.71 -3.65
N THR A 142 -39.22 -2.62 -4.46
CA THR A 142 -39.36 -2.44 -5.91
C THR A 142 -40.06 -3.64 -6.54
N ALA A 143 -40.64 -3.49 -7.74
CA ALA A 143 -41.26 -4.61 -8.46
C ALA A 143 -40.30 -5.80 -8.62
N GLY A 144 -39.00 -5.54 -8.77
CA GLY A 144 -37.95 -6.55 -8.81
C GLY A 144 -37.73 -7.23 -7.45
N GLU A 145 -37.81 -6.51 -6.34
CA GLU A 145 -37.74 -7.11 -5.00
C GLU A 145 -38.99 -7.95 -4.67
N GLU A 146 -40.19 -7.52 -5.08
CA GLU A 146 -41.41 -8.32 -4.95
C GLU A 146 -41.38 -9.59 -5.80
N GLU A 147 -40.83 -9.50 -7.01
CA GLU A 147 -40.60 -10.64 -7.89
C GLU A 147 -39.55 -11.60 -7.33
N PHE A 148 -38.44 -11.08 -6.81
CA PHE A 148 -37.43 -11.86 -6.09
C PHE A 148 -38.05 -12.66 -4.94
N ILE A 149 -38.84 -11.99 -4.09
CA ILE A 149 -39.51 -12.63 -2.94
C ILE A 149 -40.49 -13.72 -3.41
N ARG A 150 -41.23 -13.47 -4.49
CA ARG A 150 -42.18 -14.44 -5.07
C ARG A 150 -41.45 -15.69 -5.57
N ILE A 151 -40.37 -15.51 -6.32
CA ILE A 151 -39.55 -16.62 -6.84
C ILE A 151 -38.91 -17.38 -5.67
N ARG A 152 -38.30 -16.68 -4.70
CA ARG A 152 -37.70 -17.30 -3.52
C ARG A 152 -38.69 -18.15 -2.73
N ASN A 153 -39.92 -17.65 -2.54
CA ASN A 153 -40.98 -18.41 -1.87
C ASN A 153 -41.43 -19.64 -2.67
N HIS A 154 -41.47 -19.54 -4.01
CA HIS A 154 -41.75 -20.69 -4.86
C HIS A 154 -40.63 -21.74 -4.80
N LYS A 155 -39.36 -21.32 -4.80
CA LYS A 155 -38.20 -22.22 -4.65
C LYS A 155 -38.15 -22.96 -3.31
N LYS A 156 -38.82 -22.43 -2.28
CA LYS A 156 -38.89 -23.07 -0.96
C LYS A 156 -39.52 -24.46 -1.03
N GLU A 157 -40.42 -24.70 -1.98
CA GLU A 157 -41.05 -26.01 -2.20
C GLU A 157 -40.11 -27.03 -2.84
N LEU A 158 -39.00 -26.57 -3.44
CA LEU A 158 -37.98 -27.38 -4.12
C LEU A 158 -36.71 -27.54 -3.29
N LEU A 159 -36.72 -27.11 -2.02
CA LEU A 159 -35.52 -26.95 -1.21
C LEU A 159 -34.75 -28.26 -1.02
N ASP A 160 -35.43 -29.39 -0.85
CA ASP A 160 -34.79 -30.70 -0.66
C ASP A 160 -34.00 -31.12 -1.92
N ASP A 161 -34.59 -30.96 -3.10
CA ASP A 161 -33.91 -31.24 -4.39
C ASP A 161 -32.74 -30.27 -4.63
N LEU A 162 -32.89 -29.01 -4.19
CA LEU A 162 -31.84 -28.01 -4.28
C LEU A 162 -30.69 -28.32 -3.31
N ARG A 163 -30.98 -28.76 -2.08
CA ARG A 163 -29.96 -29.21 -1.12
C ARG A 163 -29.09 -30.30 -1.70
N ASP A 164 -29.68 -31.32 -2.29
CA ASP A 164 -28.94 -32.40 -2.92
C ASP A 164 -28.05 -31.88 -4.06
N ARG A 165 -28.55 -30.93 -4.86
CA ARG A 165 -27.77 -30.27 -5.93
C ARG A 165 -26.59 -29.44 -5.40
N TYR A 166 -26.76 -28.77 -4.27
CA TYR A 166 -25.76 -27.88 -3.67
C TYR A 166 -24.86 -28.56 -2.62
N SER A 167 -25.14 -29.83 -2.28
CA SER A 167 -24.37 -30.64 -1.34
C SER A 167 -22.91 -30.84 -1.80
N ASP A 168 -22.66 -30.83 -3.11
CA ASP A 168 -21.30 -30.90 -3.67
C ASP A 168 -20.80 -29.52 -4.09
N PHE A 169 -20.51 -28.69 -3.08
CA PHE A 169 -19.92 -27.37 -3.27
C PHE A 169 -18.58 -27.41 -4.05
N ARG A 170 -17.94 -28.59 -4.13
CA ARG A 170 -16.71 -28.80 -4.92
C ARG A 170 -16.91 -28.57 -6.42
N ILE A 171 -18.13 -28.64 -6.93
CA ILE A 171 -18.42 -28.35 -8.34
C ILE A 171 -18.15 -26.86 -8.64
N TRP A 172 -18.29 -25.98 -7.64
CA TRP A 172 -18.06 -24.54 -7.74
C TRP A 172 -16.61 -24.15 -7.41
N ALA A 173 -15.89 -24.99 -6.67
CA ALA A 173 -14.52 -24.73 -6.22
C ALA A 173 -13.50 -24.45 -7.34
N PRO A 174 -13.49 -25.18 -8.49
CA PRO A 174 -12.58 -24.88 -9.60
C PRO A 174 -12.81 -23.50 -10.21
N ARG A 175 -14.07 -23.11 -10.43
CA ARG A 175 -14.42 -21.80 -11.04
C ARG A 175 -14.10 -20.65 -10.08
N ASN A 176 -14.36 -20.83 -8.80
CA ASN A 176 -14.01 -19.84 -7.76
C ASN A 176 -12.49 -19.64 -7.65
N ARG A 177 -11.69 -20.70 -7.86
CA ARG A 177 -10.22 -20.61 -7.87
C ARG A 177 -9.70 -19.73 -9.00
N ASP A 178 -10.26 -19.86 -10.20
CA ASP A 178 -9.86 -19.05 -11.35
C ASP A 178 -10.20 -17.56 -11.15
N ILE A 179 -11.33 -17.26 -10.51
CA ILE A 179 -11.75 -15.88 -10.19
C ILE A 179 -10.91 -15.28 -9.08
N LEU A 180 -10.62 -16.03 -8.03
CA LEU A 180 -9.72 -15.56 -6.98
C LEU A 180 -8.33 -15.29 -7.53
N ARG A 181 -7.80 -16.17 -8.40
CA ARG A 181 -6.54 -15.92 -9.10
C ARG A 181 -6.61 -14.65 -9.95
N TYR A 182 -7.70 -14.46 -10.69
CA TYR A 182 -7.92 -13.24 -11.49
C TYR A 182 -7.93 -11.99 -10.61
N ILE A 183 -8.63 -12.01 -9.49
CA ILE A 183 -8.73 -10.87 -8.57
C ILE A 183 -7.37 -10.59 -7.91
N GLN A 184 -6.67 -11.62 -7.43
CA GLN A 184 -5.31 -11.49 -6.90
C GLN A 184 -4.36 -10.90 -7.94
N ASP A 185 -4.39 -11.39 -9.18
CA ASP A 185 -3.54 -10.89 -10.27
C ASP A 185 -3.86 -9.42 -10.60
N LYS A 186 -5.15 -9.04 -10.59
CA LYS A 186 -5.60 -7.67 -10.88
C LYS A 186 -5.25 -6.70 -9.75
N VAL A 187 -5.46 -7.08 -8.49
CA VAL A 187 -5.05 -6.30 -7.31
C VAL A 187 -3.53 -6.12 -7.30
N PHE A 188 -2.78 -7.20 -7.55
CA PHE A 188 -1.32 -7.17 -7.61
C PHE A 188 -0.81 -6.20 -8.68
N ARG A 189 -1.47 -6.15 -9.84
CA ARG A 189 -1.09 -5.26 -10.95
C ARG A 189 -1.71 -3.87 -10.88
N ARG A 190 -2.52 -3.57 -9.86
CA ARG A 190 -3.29 -2.32 -9.73
C ARG A 190 -4.14 -2.04 -10.99
N GLU A 191 -4.69 -3.10 -11.58
CA GLU A 191 -5.53 -3.02 -12.77
C GLU A 191 -7.01 -2.92 -12.38
N GLU A 192 -7.80 -2.16 -13.13
CA GLU A 192 -9.25 -2.15 -12.96
C GLU A 192 -9.83 -3.56 -13.19
N PHE A 193 -10.83 -3.90 -12.39
CA PHE A 193 -11.57 -5.14 -12.55
C PHE A 193 -12.49 -4.99 -13.76
N ASP A 194 -12.16 -5.67 -14.86
CA ASP A 194 -13.15 -5.93 -15.90
C ASP A 194 -14.13 -6.98 -15.36
N LEU A 195 -15.16 -6.47 -14.68
CA LEU A 195 -16.25 -7.30 -14.21
C LEU A 195 -17.09 -7.77 -15.38
N GLU A 196 -17.27 -6.98 -16.45
CA GLU A 196 -18.12 -7.26 -17.61
C GLU A 196 -17.66 -8.47 -18.45
N GLY A 197 -16.36 -8.76 -18.48
CA GLY A 197 -15.78 -9.97 -19.08
C GLY A 197 -16.03 -11.27 -18.29
N LEU A 198 -16.30 -11.20 -16.98
CA LEU A 198 -16.64 -12.34 -16.12
C LEU A 198 -18.11 -12.77 -16.31
N ARG A 199 -18.49 -13.22 -17.51
CA ARG A 199 -19.84 -13.73 -17.76
C ARG A 199 -20.09 -15.04 -16.99
N ASP A 200 -21.21 -15.09 -16.27
CA ASP A 200 -21.88 -16.24 -15.60
C ASP A 200 -21.61 -16.48 -14.10
N HIS A 201 -22.70 -16.40 -13.30
CA HIS A 201 -23.07 -16.87 -11.93
C HIS A 201 -22.06 -16.88 -10.78
N SER A 202 -20.80 -16.68 -11.09
CA SER A 202 -19.65 -16.67 -10.22
C SER A 202 -19.29 -15.25 -9.78
N ARG A 203 -19.78 -14.24 -10.53
CA ARG A 203 -19.81 -12.82 -10.13
C ARG A 203 -20.47 -12.62 -8.77
N GLU A 204 -21.70 -13.08 -8.60
CA GLU A 204 -22.48 -12.78 -7.39
C GLU A 204 -21.85 -13.40 -6.15
N TRP A 205 -21.31 -14.62 -6.25
CA TRP A 205 -20.76 -15.31 -5.08
C TRP A 205 -19.29 -14.94 -4.77
N ALA A 206 -18.47 -14.66 -5.80
CA ALA A 206 -17.15 -14.07 -5.62
C ALA A 206 -17.25 -12.63 -5.10
N LEU A 207 -18.20 -11.84 -5.59
CA LEU A 207 -18.49 -10.51 -5.05
C LEU A 207 -19.03 -10.59 -3.62
N VAL A 208 -19.93 -11.53 -3.27
CA VAL A 208 -20.55 -11.60 -1.92
C VAL A 208 -19.55 -11.94 -0.80
N ASN A 209 -18.46 -12.66 -1.07
CA ASN A 209 -17.46 -12.98 -0.03
C ASN A 209 -16.15 -12.18 -0.16
N ILE A 210 -15.94 -11.47 -1.27
CA ILE A 210 -14.90 -10.43 -1.40
C ILE A 210 -15.45 -9.07 -0.94
N TRP A 211 -16.77 -8.85 -1.00
CA TRP A 211 -17.42 -7.71 -0.36
C TRP A 211 -17.30 -7.81 1.16
N GLY A 212 -16.33 -7.07 1.68
CA GLY A 212 -15.97 -7.01 3.09
C GLY A 212 -14.46 -6.98 3.29
N MET A 213 -13.69 -7.51 2.34
CA MET A 213 -12.23 -7.38 2.34
C MET A 213 -11.83 -6.24 1.43
N GLU A 214 -11.61 -5.08 2.03
CA GLU A 214 -10.99 -3.96 1.33
C GLU A 214 -9.61 -4.39 0.83
N PRO A 215 -9.29 -4.16 -0.47
CA PRO A 215 -7.96 -4.43 -0.98
C PRO A 215 -6.94 -3.57 -0.20
N PRO A 216 -5.68 -4.04 -0.07
CA PRO A 216 -4.66 -3.27 0.61
C PRO A 216 -4.49 -1.91 -0.07
N VAL A 217 -4.42 -0.85 0.75
CA VAL A 217 -4.25 0.52 0.27
C VAL A 217 -2.89 0.63 -0.42
N SER A 218 -2.90 1.08 -1.67
CA SER A 218 -1.69 1.52 -2.33
C SER A 218 -1.32 2.92 -1.88
N TYR A 219 -0.06 3.11 -1.53
CA TYR A 219 0.45 4.41 -1.12
C TYR A 219 1.05 5.16 -2.31
N PRO A 220 0.62 6.41 -2.60
CA PRO A 220 1.28 7.24 -3.59
C PRO A 220 2.66 7.65 -3.04
N GLU A 221 3.71 6.88 -3.37
CA GLU A 221 5.07 7.00 -2.82
C GLU A 221 5.59 8.44 -2.80
N GLU A 222 5.49 9.16 -3.92
CA GLU A 222 6.01 10.52 -4.07
C GLU A 222 5.25 11.52 -3.19
N GLU A 223 3.91 11.50 -3.24
CA GLU A 223 3.06 12.38 -2.43
C GLU A 223 3.28 12.15 -0.94
N LEU A 224 3.36 10.88 -0.53
CA LEU A 224 3.50 10.51 0.88
C LEU A 224 4.88 10.87 1.44
N LEU A 225 5.93 10.74 0.62
CA LEU A 225 7.26 11.22 0.96
C LEU A 225 7.27 12.76 1.10
N GLU A 226 6.64 13.48 0.18
CA GLU A 226 6.54 14.94 0.25
C GLU A 226 5.81 15.41 1.51
N ASP A 227 4.65 14.81 1.82
CA ASP A 227 3.88 15.09 3.03
C ASP A 227 4.71 14.83 4.30
N LEU A 228 5.44 13.72 4.33
CA LEU A 228 6.28 13.34 5.46
C LEU A 228 7.45 14.30 5.66
N LEU A 229 8.12 14.71 4.58
CA LEU A 229 9.20 15.69 4.65
C LEU A 229 8.67 17.04 5.13
N LEU A 230 7.49 17.46 4.65
CA LEU A 230 6.82 18.69 5.07
C LEU A 230 6.42 18.62 6.55
N TYR A 231 5.86 17.50 7.01
CA TYR A 231 5.51 17.27 8.41
C TYR A 231 6.72 17.45 9.32
N LEU A 232 7.86 16.82 8.97
CA LEU A 232 9.09 16.91 9.77
C LEU A 232 9.67 18.32 9.81
N GLU A 233 9.47 19.11 8.75
CA GLU A 233 9.92 20.49 8.69
C GLU A 233 9.05 21.42 9.54
N LEU A 234 7.73 21.19 9.56
CA LEU A 234 6.77 22.10 10.22
C LEU A 234 6.51 21.77 11.70
N MET A 235 6.49 20.49 12.07
CA MET A 235 6.00 20.07 13.39
C MET A 235 7.07 19.93 14.47
N ASP A 236 8.36 19.97 14.10
CA ASP A 236 9.53 19.75 14.98
C ASP A 236 9.37 18.55 15.94
N ASP A 237 8.65 17.51 15.49
CA ASP A 237 8.24 16.37 16.30
C ASP A 237 9.34 15.29 16.35
N ASP A 238 10.14 15.33 17.42
CA ASP A 238 11.21 14.37 17.68
C ASP A 238 10.70 12.92 17.82
N SER A 239 9.48 12.71 18.30
CA SER A 239 8.91 11.38 18.46
C SER A 239 8.69 10.72 17.10
N THR A 240 8.05 11.43 16.18
CA THR A 240 7.82 10.96 14.81
C THR A 240 9.12 10.82 14.04
N ALA A 241 10.10 11.72 14.24
CA ALA A 241 11.43 11.60 13.66
C ALA A 241 12.16 10.30 14.12
N ILE A 242 12.03 9.93 15.39
CA ILE A 242 12.59 8.67 15.91
C ILE A 242 11.85 7.46 15.35
N LYS A 243 10.51 7.51 15.28
CA LYS A 243 9.72 6.43 14.67
C LYS A 243 10.08 6.23 13.21
N LEU A 244 10.24 7.32 12.45
CA LEU A 244 10.72 7.25 11.07
C LEU A 244 12.14 6.65 11.00
N ALA A 245 13.03 7.02 11.92
CA ALA A 245 14.37 6.42 11.95
C ALA A 245 14.31 4.90 12.15
N ARG A 246 13.41 4.42 13.02
CA ARG A 246 13.16 2.99 13.22
C ARG A 246 12.53 2.34 12.00
N ALA A 247 11.57 3.02 11.37
CA ALA A 247 10.89 2.56 10.17
C ALA A 247 11.83 2.39 8.97
N LEU A 248 12.82 3.27 8.82
CA LEU A 248 13.78 3.22 7.73
C LEU A 248 14.99 2.31 8.02
N SER A 249 15.24 1.97 9.29
CA SER A 249 16.30 1.05 9.69
C SER A 249 15.93 -0.42 9.44
N GLY A 250 16.93 -1.31 9.44
CA GLY A 250 16.73 -2.77 9.34
C GLY A 250 16.21 -3.44 10.61
N ASN A 251 15.31 -2.80 11.35
CA ASN A 251 14.70 -3.34 12.56
C ASN A 251 13.55 -4.31 12.20
N ASP A 252 13.35 -5.38 12.98
CA ASP A 252 12.26 -6.35 12.81
C ASP A 252 10.88 -5.67 12.85
N ASP A 253 10.72 -4.64 13.69
CA ASP A 253 9.47 -3.87 13.81
C ASP A 253 9.37 -2.69 12.83
N SER A 254 10.30 -2.56 11.86
CA SER A 254 10.40 -1.39 10.96
C SER A 254 9.09 -1.09 10.22
N LEU A 255 8.43 -2.10 9.67
CA LEU A 255 7.19 -1.94 8.91
C LEU A 255 6.01 -1.44 9.78
N ARG A 256 5.94 -1.86 11.05
CA ARG A 256 4.93 -1.35 12.00
C ARG A 256 5.14 0.13 12.28
N TYR A 257 6.40 0.54 12.51
CA TYR A 257 6.71 1.96 12.70
C TYR A 257 6.43 2.77 11.42
N LEU A 258 6.66 2.19 10.25
CA LEU A 258 6.33 2.86 8.99
C LEU A 258 4.83 3.12 8.89
N ASP A 259 3.99 2.11 9.15
CA ASP A 259 2.54 2.27 9.14
C ASP A 259 2.04 3.34 10.13
N GLU A 260 2.60 3.35 11.35
CA GLU A 260 2.30 4.38 12.35
C GLU A 260 2.66 5.80 11.90
N VAL A 261 3.83 5.96 11.25
CA VAL A 261 4.27 7.25 10.73
C VAL A 261 3.35 7.71 9.59
N ILE A 262 3.03 6.82 8.66
CA ILE A 262 2.12 7.12 7.54
C ILE A 262 0.76 7.58 8.06
N ARG A 263 0.19 6.87 9.05
CA ARG A 263 -1.08 7.26 9.67
C ARG A 263 -1.01 8.61 10.36
N THR A 264 0.08 8.89 11.07
CA THR A 264 0.29 10.16 11.76
C THR A 264 0.34 11.33 10.78
N VAL A 265 1.12 11.18 9.71
CA VAL A 265 1.26 12.21 8.65
C VAL A 265 -0.06 12.41 7.91
N SER A 266 -0.77 11.31 7.60
CA SER A 266 -2.07 11.37 6.91
C SER A 266 -3.12 12.10 7.75
N ALA A 267 -3.21 11.78 9.05
CA ALA A 267 -4.14 12.43 9.99
C ALA A 267 -3.84 13.93 10.14
N TRP A 268 -2.55 14.29 10.22
CA TRP A 268 -2.13 15.70 10.23
C TRP A 268 -2.58 16.45 8.97
N LYS A 269 -2.44 15.84 7.78
CA LYS A 269 -2.85 16.44 6.50
C LYS A 269 -4.36 16.64 6.40
N THR A 270 -5.16 15.70 6.92
CA THR A 270 -6.62 15.77 6.90
C THR A 270 -7.22 16.60 8.03
N GLY A 271 -6.42 16.95 9.05
CA GLY A 271 -6.88 17.64 10.26
C GLY A 271 -7.67 16.73 11.21
N GLU A 272 -7.52 15.41 11.06
CA GLU A 272 -8.12 14.40 11.94
C GLU A 272 -7.16 14.05 13.09
N ASP A 273 -7.69 13.70 14.26
CA ASP A 273 -6.86 13.16 15.34
C ASP A 273 -6.36 11.74 14.96
N PRO A 274 -5.07 11.42 15.15
CA PRO A 274 -4.56 10.10 14.81
C PRO A 274 -5.25 9.01 15.65
N VAL A 275 -6.11 8.22 15.00
CA VAL A 275 -6.77 7.07 15.64
C VAL A 275 -5.71 5.99 15.85
N PHE A 276 -5.23 5.83 17.08
CA PHE A 276 -4.40 4.69 17.46
C PHE A 276 -5.29 3.46 17.64
N PRO A 277 -5.00 2.31 17.00
CA PRO A 277 -5.67 1.07 17.37
C PRO A 277 -5.31 0.80 18.83
N GLN A 278 -6.32 0.80 19.70
CA GLN A 278 -6.13 0.37 21.08
C GLN A 278 -5.65 -1.07 21.02
N SER A 279 -4.40 -1.30 21.42
CA SER A 279 -3.86 -2.62 21.68
C SER A 279 -4.87 -3.35 22.55
N ARG A 280 -5.49 -4.41 22.02
CA ARG A 280 -6.32 -5.33 22.80
C ARG A 280 -5.44 -5.85 23.95
N GLN A 281 -5.73 -5.38 25.16
CA GLN A 281 -5.21 -5.94 26.41
C GLN A 281 -5.91 -7.27 26.70
#